data_AF-X1P3X7-F1
#
_entry.id   AF-X1P3X7-F1
#
_cell.length_a   1.000
_cell.length_b   1.000
_cell.length_c   1.000
_cell.angle_alpha   90.00
_cell.angle_beta   90.00
_cell.angle_gamma   90.00
#
_symmetry.space_group_name_H-M   'P 1'
#
loop_
_entity.id
_entity.type
_entity.pdbx_description
1 polymer ?
#
loop_
_entity_poly.entity_id
_entity_poly.type
_entity_poly.pdbx_seq_one_letter_code
_entity_poly.pdbx_strand_id
1 'polypeptide(L)'
;MVDSGAALALRKQKRSLLAAGIGNIEGDFQRGDIVNIYDPEGSRLGCGITNYSSADIDVIKGAHSKKIATLLGYDYGSEVVHRNNLVVL
;
A
#
# COMPACT_ATOMS: atom_id res chain seq x y z
N MET A 1 7.81 1.51 -1.23
CA MET A 1 7.96 2.89 -1.71
C MET A 1 6.70 3.32 -2.43
N VAL A 2 6.13 4.47 -2.08
CA VAL A 2 4.91 5.01 -2.69
C VAL A 2 5.23 6.21 -3.57
N ASP A 3 4.36 6.57 -4.51
CA ASP A 3 4.51 7.78 -5.31
C ASP A 3 4.24 9.07 -4.50
N SER A 4 4.58 10.23 -5.07
CA SER A 4 4.41 11.52 -4.39
C SER A 4 2.94 11.86 -4.07
N GLY A 5 1.99 11.41 -4.89
CA GLY A 5 0.56 11.64 -4.67
C GLY A 5 0.03 10.82 -3.49
N ALA A 6 0.43 9.55 -3.43
CA ALA A 6 0.17 8.67 -2.30
C ALA A 6 0.84 9.20 -1.03
N ALA A 7 2.13 9.57 -1.08
CA ALA A 7 2.85 10.17 0.04
C ALA A 7 2.10 11.40 0.60
N LEU A 8 1.63 12.30 -0.28
CA LEU A 8 0.85 13.47 0.11
C LEU A 8 -0.50 13.09 0.74
N ALA A 9 -1.21 12.12 0.16
CA ALA A 9 -2.50 11.64 0.65
C ALA A 9 -2.39 10.99 2.03
N LEU A 10 -1.34 10.21 2.26
CA LEU A 10 -1.07 9.60 3.56
C LEU A 10 -0.74 10.66 4.61
N ARG A 11 0.19 11.59 4.31
CA ARG A 11 0.61 12.63 5.27
C ARG A 11 -0.46 13.65 5.61
N LYS A 12 -1.17 14.17 4.62
CA LYS A 12 -2.05 15.33 4.81
C LYS A 12 -3.53 15.00 4.89
N GLN A 13 -3.96 13.90 4.27
CA GLN A 13 -5.39 13.63 4.08
C GLN A 13 -5.90 12.45 4.91
N LYS A 14 -5.03 11.79 5.69
CA LYS A 14 -5.36 10.59 6.50
C LYS A 14 -6.10 9.52 5.68
N ARG A 15 -5.72 9.36 4.42
CA ARG A 15 -6.32 8.38 3.50
C ARG A 15 -5.61 7.04 3.61
N SER A 16 -6.29 5.99 3.18
CA SER A 16 -5.71 4.65 3.04
C SER A 16 -4.69 4.62 1.89
N LEU A 17 -3.75 3.69 1.96
CA LEU A 17 -2.84 3.39 0.85
C LEU A 17 -3.54 2.47 -0.16
N LEU A 18 -3.68 2.94 -1.40
CA LEU A 18 -4.21 2.15 -2.53
C LEU A 18 -3.07 1.56 -3.35
N ALA A 19 -3.33 0.45 -4.04
CA ALA A 19 -2.36 -0.21 -4.91
C ALA A 19 -1.83 0.72 -6.02
N ALA A 20 -2.70 1.61 -6.54
CA ALA A 20 -2.35 2.62 -7.54
C ALA A 20 -1.19 3.54 -7.12
N GLY A 21 -1.01 3.75 -5.81
CA GLY A 21 0.02 4.62 -5.26
C GLY A 21 1.34 3.93 -4.93
N ILE A 22 1.47 2.62 -5.18
CA ILE A 22 2.66 1.83 -4.85
C ILE A 22 3.56 1.76 -6.07
N GLY A 23 4.79 2.27 -5.93
CA GLY A 23 5.80 2.23 -6.99
C GLY A 23 6.70 1.01 -6.90
N ASN A 24 7.16 0.68 -5.69
CA ASN A 24 8.02 -0.48 -5.46
C ASN A 24 7.75 -1.12 -4.08
N ILE A 25 8.05 -2.42 -3.97
CA ILE A 25 8.04 -3.18 -2.72
C ILE A 25 9.40 -3.84 -2.51
N GLU A 26 9.76 -4.08 -1.25
CA GLU A 26 11.00 -4.74 -0.86
C GLU A 26 10.72 -5.70 0.30
N GLY A 27 11.42 -6.84 0.29
CA GLY A 27 11.25 -7.91 1.27
C GLY A 27 10.08 -8.84 0.96
N ASP A 28 9.94 -9.87 1.80
CA ASP A 28 8.82 -10.80 1.77
C ASP A 28 7.96 -10.60 3.03
N PHE A 29 6.65 -10.55 2.84
CA PHE A 29 5.68 -10.32 3.90
C PHE A 29 4.31 -10.83 3.48
N GLN A 30 3.49 -11.16 4.46
CA GLN A 30 2.16 -11.73 4.27
C GLN A 30 1.07 -10.74 4.67
N ARG A 31 -0.17 -11.05 4.28
CA ARG A 31 -1.34 -10.31 4.76
C ARG A 31 -1.38 -10.34 6.28
N GLY A 32 -1.56 -9.17 6.90
CA GLY A 32 -1.58 -9.00 8.35
C GLY A 32 -0.24 -8.56 8.94
N ASP A 33 0.85 -8.59 8.17
CA ASP A 33 2.15 -8.10 8.63
C ASP A 33 2.21 -6.57 8.67
N ILE A 34 3.07 -6.06 9.55
CA ILE A 34 3.38 -4.63 9.61
C ILE A 34 4.45 -4.32 8.57
N VAL A 35 4.13 -3.41 7.64
CA VAL A 35 5.05 -2.95 6.61
C VAL A 35 5.42 -1.48 6.80
N ASN A 36 6.65 -1.14 6.46
CA ASN A 36 7.12 0.24 6.43
C ASN A 36 6.74 0.89 5.09
N ILE A 37 6.33 2.15 5.16
CA ILE A 37 5.98 2.95 3.99
C ILE A 37 7.01 4.07 3.87
N TYR A 38 7.58 4.19 2.67
CA TYR A 38 8.61 5.16 2.33
C TYR A 38 8.13 6.05 1.18
N ASP A 39 8.48 7.33 1.23
CA ASP A 39 8.27 8.27 0.13
C ASP A 39 9.25 8.01 -1.03
N PRO A 40 9.08 8.67 -2.19
CA PRO A 40 10.00 8.55 -3.32
C PRO A 40 11.44 8.94 -3.00
N GLU A 41 11.65 9.80 -1.99
CA GLU A 41 12.96 10.24 -1.53
C GLU A 41 13.65 9.23 -0.60
N GLY A 42 12.99 8.12 -0.27
CA GLY A 42 13.51 7.05 0.59
C GLY A 42 13.37 7.35 2.08
N SER A 43 12.67 8.42 2.47
CA SER A 43 12.37 8.74 3.86
C SER A 43 11.16 7.94 4.34
N ARG A 44 11.24 7.44 5.57
CA ARG A 44 10.13 6.67 6.18
C ARG A 44 8.97 7.60 6.47
N LEU A 45 7.83 7.35 5.83
CA LEU A 45 6.57 8.06 6.05
C LEU A 45 5.78 7.51 7.22
N GLY A 46 5.86 6.20 7.45
CA GLY A 46 5.03 5.53 8.44
C GLY A 46 5.11 4.01 8.35
N CYS A 47 4.15 3.35 9.00
CA CYS A 47 3.94 1.91 8.90
C CYS A 47 2.46 1.56 9.06
N GLY A 48 2.09 0.37 8.63
CA GLY A 48 0.74 -0.13 8.84
C GLY A 48 0.60 -1.60 8.52
N ILE A 49 -0.58 -2.14 8.82
CA ILE A 49 -0.92 -3.54 8.58
C ILE A 49 -1.38 -3.70 7.13
N THR A 50 -0.70 -4.56 6.37
CA THR A 50 -1.05 -4.82 4.96
C THR A 50 -2.21 -5.80 4.82
N ASN A 51 -3.11 -5.53 3.87
CA ASN A 51 -4.21 -6.40 3.48
C ASN A 51 -3.80 -7.45 2.43
N TYR A 52 -2.62 -7.33 1.85
CA TYR A 52 -2.12 -8.16 0.76
C TYR A 52 -0.67 -8.56 1.00
N SER A 53 -0.27 -9.74 0.51
CA SER A 53 1.12 -10.21 0.57
C SER A 53 2.05 -9.43 -0.36
N SER A 54 3.35 -9.60 -0.19
CA SER A 54 4.38 -9.11 -1.11
C SER A 54 4.09 -9.54 -2.55
N ALA A 55 3.78 -10.83 -2.76
CA ALA A 55 3.45 -11.41 -4.06
C ALA A 55 2.18 -10.81 -4.68
N ASP A 56 1.13 -10.61 -3.87
CA ASP A 56 -0.10 -9.97 -4.34
C ASP A 56 0.15 -8.52 -4.78
N ILE A 57 0.85 -7.76 -3.93
CA ILE A 57 1.15 -6.35 -4.22
C ILE A 57 2.01 -6.22 -5.47
N ASP A 58 2.93 -7.15 -5.72
CA ASP A 58 3.73 -7.12 -6.95
C ASP A 58 2.88 -7.19 -8.22
N VAL A 59 1.77 -7.93 -8.17
CA VAL A 59 0.79 -8.05 -9.26
C VAL A 59 -0.11 -6.81 -9.37
N ILE A 60 -0.56 -6.25 -8.25
CA ILE A 60 -1.56 -5.16 -8.25
C ILE A 60 -0.98 -3.74 -8.14
N LYS A 61 0.32 -3.57 -7.88
CA LYS A 61 0.96 -2.25 -7.77
C LYS A 61 0.72 -1.42 -9.03
N GLY A 62 0.38 -0.14 -8.85
CA GLY A 62 -0.02 0.75 -9.93
C GLY A 62 -1.42 0.49 -10.52
N ALA A 63 -2.11 -0.59 -10.13
CA ALA A 63 -3.45 -0.88 -10.60
C ALA A 63 -4.52 -0.10 -9.83
N HIS A 64 -5.61 0.24 -10.52
CA HIS A 64 -6.80 0.79 -9.89
C HIS A 64 -7.50 -0.29 -9.06
N SER A 65 -8.02 0.04 -7.86
CA SER A 65 -8.58 -0.95 -6.92
C SER A 65 -9.66 -1.87 -7.51
N LYS A 66 -10.46 -1.36 -8.46
CA LYS A 66 -11.46 -2.15 -9.22
C LYS A 66 -10.87 -3.33 -10.02
N LYS A 67 -9.57 -3.33 -10.30
CA LYS A 67 -8.88 -4.41 -11.03
C LYS A 67 -8.32 -5.49 -10.11
N ILE A 68 -8.30 -5.30 -8.80
CA ILE A 68 -7.68 -6.24 -7.85
C ILE A 68 -8.29 -7.63 -7.97
N ALA A 69 -9.62 -7.73 -7.86
CA ALA A 69 -10.33 -9.00 -7.98
C ALA A 69 -10.07 -9.70 -9.33
N THR A 70 -9.92 -8.94 -10.41
CA THR A 70 -9.60 -9.50 -11.74
C THR A 70 -8.16 -9.98 -11.85
N LEU A 71 -7.21 -9.28 -11.23
CA LEU A 71 -5.78 -9.60 -11.30
C LEU A 71 -5.39 -10.75 -10.37
N LEU A 72 -5.98 -10.83 -9.18
CA LEU A 72 -5.66 -11.84 -8.17
C LEU A 72 -6.64 -13.02 -8.13
N GLY A 73 -7.86 -12.85 -8.68
CA GLY A 73 -8.96 -13.81 -8.52
C GLY A 73 -9.70 -13.69 -7.17
N TYR A 74 -9.26 -12.76 -6.31
CA TYR A 74 -9.88 -12.43 -5.02
C TYR A 74 -9.60 -10.97 -4.66
N ASP A 75 -10.32 -10.45 -3.66
CA ASP A 75 -9.99 -9.18 -3.04
C ASP A 75 -10.24 -9.21 -1.53
N TYR A 76 -9.46 -8.41 -0.82
CA TYR A 76 -9.57 -8.13 0.61
C TYR A 76 -9.92 -6.66 0.86
N GLY A 77 -10.63 -6.04 -0.08
CA GLY A 77 -10.92 -4.61 -0.09
C GLY A 77 -10.05 -3.80 -1.06
N SER A 78 -10.39 -2.53 -1.20
CA SER A 78 -9.77 -1.65 -2.20
C SER A 78 -8.38 -1.17 -1.83
N GLU A 79 -8.01 -1.29 -0.55
CA GLU A 79 -6.84 -0.69 0.05
C GLU A 79 -5.78 -1.72 0.42
N VAL A 80 -4.53 -1.38 0.16
CA VAL A 80 -3.38 -2.19 0.56
C VAL A 80 -3.08 -1.99 2.04
N VAL A 81 -3.15 -0.75 2.53
CA VAL A 81 -3.13 -0.45 3.97
C VAL A 81 -4.30 0.48 4.26
N HIS A 82 -5.24 0.01 5.07
CA HIS A 82 -6.38 0.83 5.47
C HIS A 82 -5.94 1.94 6.44
N ARG A 83 -6.51 3.15 6.34
CA ARG A 83 -6.13 4.31 7.17
C ARG A 83 -6.20 4.08 8.69
N ASN A 84 -7.09 3.20 9.15
CA ASN A 84 -7.21 2.89 10.58
C ASN A 84 -6.07 1.98 11.08
N ASN A 85 -5.41 1.28 10.16
CA ASN A 85 -4.28 0.39 10.44
C ASN A 85 -2.96 1.04 10.02
N LEU A 86 -2.95 2.36 9.80
CA LEU A 86 -1.82 3.15 9.35
C LEU A 86 -1.44 4.16 10.42
N VAL A 87 -0.14 4.24 10.72
CA VAL A 87 0.46 5.31 11.52
C VAL A 87 1.43 6.07 10.63
N VAL A 88 1.31 7.40 10.62
CA VAL A 88 2.16 8.32 9.86
C VAL A 88 3.00 9.14 10.84
N LEU A 89 4.26 9.39 10.48
CA LEU A 89 5.24 10.15 11.27
C LEU A 89 5.13 11.67 11.04
#